data_AF-A0A8J2XFW2-F1
#
_entry.id   AF-A0A8J2XFW2-F1
#
_cell.length_a   1.000
_cell.length_b   1.000
_cell.length_c   1.000
_cell.angle_alpha   90.00
_cell.angle_beta   90.00
_cell.angle_gamma   90.00
#
_symmetry.space_group_name_H-M   'P 1'
#
loop_
_entity.id
_entity.type
_entity.pdbx_description
1 polymer ?
#
loop_
_entity_poly.entity_id
_entity_poly.type
_entity_poly.pdbx_seq_one_letter_code
_entity_poly.pdbx_strand_id
1 'polypeptide(L)'
;MDTILEEIFKERKHEINLERAIFAMVANRALAPSSKLGMEEWISEDVYLPGLSSVHCHQLYRAMDELLDAQSLLEDRVFDNVSNLFNLEVDLLYFDTTSSYFEVAPDETPEDDDFRLQGYSKDKRPDLVQTVIGLAVYT
;
A
#
# COMPACT_ATOMS: atom_id res chain seq x y z
N MET A 1 -1.42 -14.57 1.19
CA MET A 1 -0.73 -13.28 1.40
C MET A 1 0.21 -13.40 2.58
N ASP A 2 -0.28 -13.79 3.76
CA ASP A 2 0.50 -14.00 4.98
C ASP A 2 1.73 -14.90 4.75
N THR A 3 1.54 -16.08 4.13
CA THR A 3 2.64 -17.01 3.80
C THR A 3 3.68 -16.40 2.85
N ILE A 4 3.27 -15.53 1.92
CA ILE A 4 4.19 -14.86 0.99
C ILE A 4 5.07 -13.86 1.77
N LEU A 5 4.46 -13.06 2.64
CA LEU A 5 5.17 -12.10 3.48
C LEU A 5 6.11 -12.81 4.47
N GLU A 6 5.64 -13.86 5.12
CA GLU A 6 6.45 -14.67 6.04
C GLU A 6 7.69 -15.26 5.35
N GLU A 7 7.56 -15.72 4.09
CA GLU A 7 8.68 -16.23 3.32
C GLU A 7 9.66 -15.14 2.88
N ILE A 8 9.16 -13.99 2.42
CA ILE A 8 9.98 -12.85 1.97
C ILE A 8 10.81 -12.30 3.13
N PHE A 9 10.21 -12.18 4.32
CA PHE A 9 10.87 -11.55 5.47
C PHE A 9 11.60 -12.53 6.39
N LYS A 10 11.66 -13.82 6.04
CA LYS A 10 12.22 -14.90 6.88
C LYS A 10 13.70 -14.73 7.22
N GLU A 11 14.48 -14.17 6.32
CA GLU A 11 15.95 -14.07 6.46
C GLU A 11 16.42 -12.81 7.21
N ARG A 12 15.53 -11.84 7.45
CA ARG A 12 15.85 -10.57 8.10
C ARG A 12 15.37 -10.59 9.56
N LYS A 13 16.26 -10.26 10.49
CA LYS A 13 15.92 -10.17 11.93
C LYS A 13 15.19 -8.86 12.21
N HIS A 14 13.88 -8.92 12.32
CA HIS A 14 13.05 -7.77 12.68
C HIS A 14 12.69 -7.80 14.17
N GLU A 15 12.65 -6.62 14.81
CA GLU A 15 12.18 -6.46 16.20
C GLU A 15 10.67 -6.69 16.33
N ILE A 16 9.92 -6.59 15.22
CA ILE A 16 8.48 -6.80 15.16
C ILE A 16 8.12 -7.84 14.11
N ASN A 17 6.95 -8.45 14.27
CA ASN A 17 6.36 -9.28 13.23
C ASN A 17 5.88 -8.37 12.08
N LEU A 18 6.68 -8.25 11.02
CA LEU A 18 6.38 -7.42 9.86
C LEU A 18 5.08 -7.79 9.16
N GLU A 19 4.81 -9.08 8.99
CA GLU A 19 3.57 -9.56 8.37
C GLU A 19 2.37 -9.03 9.14
N ARG A 20 2.39 -9.17 10.49
CA ARG A 20 1.30 -8.66 11.33
C ARG A 20 1.20 -7.14 11.30
N ALA A 21 2.32 -6.42 11.25
CA ALA A 21 2.31 -4.95 11.14
C ALA A 21 1.68 -4.49 9.82
N ILE A 22 2.05 -5.12 8.70
CA ILE A 22 1.50 -4.82 7.37
C ILE A 22 0.01 -5.17 7.34
N PHE A 23 -0.36 -6.34 7.84
CA PHE A 23 -1.76 -6.75 7.97
C PHE A 23 -2.56 -5.73 8.79
N ALA A 24 -2.04 -5.30 9.94
CA ALA A 24 -2.69 -4.31 10.79
C ALA A 24 -2.89 -2.96 10.06
N MET A 25 -1.91 -2.50 9.28
CA MET A 25 -2.03 -1.28 8.46
C MET A 25 -3.13 -1.39 7.41
N VAL A 26 -3.21 -2.52 6.72
CA VAL A 26 -4.26 -2.76 5.71
C VAL A 26 -5.64 -2.88 6.38
N ALA A 27 -5.74 -3.64 7.47
CA ALA A 27 -6.98 -3.82 8.22
C ALA A 27 -7.47 -2.50 8.82
N ASN A 28 -6.57 -1.68 9.40
CA ASN A 28 -6.90 -0.37 9.90
C ASN A 28 -7.49 0.52 8.80
N ARG A 29 -6.90 0.50 7.59
CA ARG A 29 -7.38 1.30 6.46
C ARG A 29 -8.81 0.94 6.06
N ALA A 30 -9.20 -0.32 6.20
CA ALA A 30 -10.54 -0.82 5.87
C ALA A 30 -11.55 -0.61 7.02
N LEU A 31 -11.13 -0.75 8.28
CA LEU A 31 -12.04 -0.81 9.43
C LEU A 31 -12.15 0.51 10.19
N ALA A 32 -11.04 1.20 10.43
CA ALA A 32 -10.97 2.38 11.28
C ALA A 32 -9.77 3.27 10.86
N PRO A 33 -9.83 3.89 9.66
CA PRO A 33 -8.67 4.55 9.08
C PRO A 33 -8.15 5.67 9.98
N SER A 34 -6.93 5.51 10.46
CA SER A 34 -6.27 6.47 11.36
C SER A 34 -4.81 6.70 10.96
N SER A 35 -4.14 7.63 11.66
CA SER A 35 -2.71 7.88 11.46
C SER A 35 -1.86 6.76 12.06
N LYS A 36 -0.56 6.67 11.70
CA LYS A 36 0.35 5.65 12.26
C LYS A 36 0.48 5.78 13.78
N LEU A 37 0.30 6.99 14.31
CA LEU A 37 0.23 7.23 15.74
C LEU A 37 -1.09 6.73 16.33
N GLY A 38 -2.22 7.03 15.69
CA GLY A 38 -3.54 6.53 16.13
C GLY A 38 -3.67 5.01 16.01
N MET A 39 -2.87 4.38 15.14
CA MET A 39 -2.77 2.94 15.04
C MET A 39 -2.14 2.28 16.28
N GLU A 40 -1.31 2.98 17.05
CA GLU A 40 -0.74 2.43 18.29
C GLU A 40 -1.87 2.10 19.27
N GLU A 41 -2.72 3.09 19.55
CA GLU A 41 -3.89 2.97 20.41
C GLU A 41 -4.88 1.94 19.85
N TRP A 42 -5.17 2.02 18.55
CA TRP A 42 -6.11 1.10 17.90
C TRP A 42 -5.68 -0.36 18.05
N ILE A 43 -4.40 -0.67 17.85
CA ILE A 43 -3.87 -2.04 17.97
C ILE A 43 -3.90 -2.51 19.43
N SER A 44 -3.61 -1.64 20.39
CA SER A 44 -3.55 -2.02 21.81
C SER A 44 -4.90 -2.08 22.51
N GLU A 45 -5.86 -1.27 22.09
CA GLU A 45 -7.10 -1.03 22.85
C GLU A 45 -8.37 -1.45 22.10
N ASP A 46 -8.41 -1.32 20.77
CA ASP A 46 -9.65 -1.48 20.01
C ASP A 46 -9.79 -2.83 19.30
N VAL A 47 -8.67 -3.53 19.02
CA VAL A 47 -8.70 -4.80 18.28
C VAL A 47 -7.94 -5.93 18.97
N TYR A 48 -8.44 -7.15 18.74
CA TYR A 48 -7.71 -8.36 19.09
C TYR A 48 -6.92 -8.85 17.88
N LEU A 49 -5.61 -8.60 17.88
CA LEU A 49 -4.69 -9.04 16.83
C LEU A 49 -3.61 -10.00 17.38
N PRO A 50 -3.79 -11.32 17.24
CA PRO A 50 -2.79 -12.30 17.65
C PRO A 50 -1.45 -12.05 16.95
N GLY A 51 -0.36 -12.08 17.72
CA GLY A 51 0.99 -11.87 17.20
C GLY A 51 1.41 -10.40 17.06
N LEU A 52 0.55 -9.45 17.40
CA LEU A 52 0.89 -8.02 17.50
C LEU A 52 0.00 -7.33 18.54
N SER A 53 0.43 -7.34 19.81
CA SER A 53 -0.32 -6.75 20.93
C SER A 53 -0.13 -5.24 21.08
N SER A 54 0.99 -4.72 20.57
CA SER A 54 1.35 -3.32 20.64
C SER A 54 2.38 -3.02 19.56
N VAL A 55 2.40 -1.79 19.10
CA VAL A 55 3.39 -1.33 18.12
C VAL A 55 3.68 0.14 18.40
N HIS A 56 4.89 0.58 18.05
CA HIS A 56 5.20 2.00 17.96
C HIS A 56 5.14 2.46 16.50
N CYS A 57 4.71 3.70 16.30
CA CYS A 57 4.54 4.34 15.00
C CYS A 57 5.81 4.23 14.13
N HIS A 58 7.00 4.36 14.71
CA HIS A 58 8.27 4.20 13.98
C HIS A 58 8.48 2.78 13.44
N GLN A 59 7.92 1.76 14.08
CA GLN A 59 8.01 0.37 13.62
C GLN A 59 7.07 0.14 12.43
N LEU A 60 5.91 0.80 12.40
CA LEU A 60 5.01 0.79 11.24
C LEU A 60 5.66 1.45 10.02
N TYR A 61 6.36 2.58 10.21
CA TYR A 61 7.12 3.21 9.13
C TYR A 61 8.22 2.29 8.59
N ARG A 62 9.01 1.65 9.48
CA ARG A 62 10.01 0.67 9.05
C ARG A 62 9.39 -0.52 8.31
N ALA A 63 8.21 -0.97 8.73
CA ALA A 63 7.51 -2.03 8.01
C ALA A 63 7.08 -1.60 6.59
N MET A 64 6.75 -0.32 6.39
CA MET A 64 6.50 0.21 5.05
C MET A 64 7.79 0.25 4.21
N ASP A 65 8.92 0.63 4.79
CA ASP A 65 10.21 0.65 4.08
C ASP A 65 10.60 -0.77 3.61
N GLU A 66 10.48 -1.77 4.48
CA GLU A 66 10.74 -3.17 4.13
C GLU A 66 9.77 -3.70 3.07
N LEU A 67 8.50 -3.25 3.10
CA LEU A 67 7.51 -3.61 2.09
C LEU A 67 7.84 -2.99 0.73
N LEU A 68 8.32 -1.74 0.70
CA LEU A 68 8.76 -1.07 -0.51
C LEU A 68 9.98 -1.76 -1.12
N ASP A 69 10.97 -2.14 -0.30
CA ASP A 69 12.13 -2.91 -0.74
C ASP A 69 11.74 -4.25 -1.38
N ALA A 70 10.69 -4.88 -0.87
CA ALA A 70 10.18 -6.16 -1.37
C ALA A 70 9.13 -6.05 -2.47
N GLN A 71 8.78 -4.83 -2.93
CA GLN A 71 7.62 -4.59 -3.79
C GLN A 71 7.62 -5.46 -5.04
N SER A 72 8.70 -5.44 -5.82
CA SER A 72 8.75 -6.18 -7.10
C SER A 72 8.61 -7.70 -6.90
N LEU A 73 9.28 -8.24 -5.88
CA LEU A 73 9.18 -9.66 -5.55
C LEU A 73 7.76 -10.04 -5.08
N LEU A 74 7.11 -9.14 -4.33
CA LEU A 74 5.75 -9.33 -3.87
C LEU A 74 4.76 -9.30 -5.05
N GLU A 75 4.90 -8.34 -5.96
CA GLU A 75 4.08 -8.24 -7.17
C GLU A 75 4.17 -9.50 -8.02
N ASP A 76 5.40 -10.00 -8.28
CA ASP A 76 5.62 -11.24 -9.04
C ASP A 76 4.94 -12.44 -8.37
N ARG A 77 5.13 -12.61 -7.06
CA ARG A 77 4.54 -13.75 -6.32
C ARG A 77 3.03 -13.67 -6.19
N VAL A 78 2.47 -12.47 -6.09
CA VAL A 78 1.01 -12.28 -6.07
C VAL A 78 0.45 -12.58 -7.45
N PHE A 79 1.10 -12.09 -8.51
CA PHE A 79 0.73 -12.38 -9.88
C PHE A 79 0.75 -13.89 -10.18
N ASP A 80 1.83 -14.58 -9.83
CA ASP A 80 1.94 -16.03 -10.05
C ASP A 80 0.87 -16.80 -9.27
N ASN A 81 0.60 -16.43 -8.02
CA ASN A 81 -0.43 -17.08 -7.23
C ASN A 81 -1.83 -16.85 -7.79
N VAL A 82 -2.16 -15.64 -8.24
CA VAL A 82 -3.46 -15.32 -8.86
C VAL A 82 -3.61 -16.04 -10.20
N SER A 83 -2.59 -15.96 -11.06
CA SER A 83 -2.58 -16.60 -12.38
C SER A 83 -2.73 -18.12 -12.29
N ASN A 84 -2.05 -18.76 -11.34
CA ASN A 84 -2.18 -20.20 -11.11
C ASN A 84 -3.50 -20.59 -10.45
N LEU A 85 -4.01 -19.80 -9.49
CA LEU A 85 -5.25 -20.13 -8.78
C LEU A 85 -6.48 -20.02 -9.68
N PHE A 86 -6.47 -19.09 -10.64
CA PHE A 86 -7.58 -18.86 -11.56
C PHE A 86 -7.35 -19.44 -12.96
N ASN A 87 -6.18 -20.03 -13.22
CA ASN A 87 -5.80 -20.57 -14.53
C ASN A 87 -6.11 -19.56 -15.67
N LEU A 88 -5.74 -18.30 -15.44
CA LEU A 88 -6.10 -17.15 -16.28
C LEU A 88 -5.47 -17.30 -17.68
N GLU A 89 -6.26 -17.76 -18.65
CA GLU A 89 -6.03 -17.45 -20.07
C GLU A 89 -6.53 -16.02 -20.30
N VAL A 90 -5.64 -15.10 -20.68
CA VAL A 90 -5.95 -13.67 -20.80
C VAL A 90 -6.84 -13.44 -22.02
N ASP A 91 -8.16 -13.36 -21.83
CA ASP A 91 -9.14 -13.14 -22.92
C ASP A 91 -9.63 -11.68 -22.98
N LEU A 92 -9.64 -10.94 -21.86
CA LEU A 92 -10.17 -9.57 -21.81
C LEU A 92 -9.42 -8.67 -20.81
N LEU A 93 -9.06 -7.46 -21.25
CA LEU A 93 -8.41 -6.44 -20.42
C LEU A 93 -9.40 -5.33 -20.05
N TYR A 94 -9.79 -5.26 -18.78
CA TYR A 94 -10.49 -4.11 -18.20
C TYR A 94 -9.47 -3.06 -17.77
N PHE A 95 -9.54 -1.85 -18.34
CA PHE A 95 -8.68 -0.73 -17.95
C PHE A 95 -9.51 0.37 -17.30
N ASP A 96 -9.21 0.69 -16.05
CA ASP A 96 -9.79 1.83 -15.33
C ASP A 96 -8.71 2.86 -14.99
N THR A 97 -9.09 4.13 -14.90
CA THR A 97 -8.19 5.23 -14.52
C THR A 97 -8.71 5.91 -13.28
N THR A 98 -7.93 5.93 -12.21
CA THR A 98 -8.21 6.72 -11.00
C THR A 98 -7.23 7.89 -10.93
N SER A 99 -7.72 9.11 -10.67
CA SER A 99 -6.88 10.29 -10.44
C SER A 99 -6.87 10.62 -8.95
N SER A 100 -5.71 10.95 -8.40
CA SER A 100 -5.55 11.47 -7.04
C SER A 100 -4.77 12.79 -7.09
N TYR A 101 -5.23 13.81 -6.36
CA TYR A 101 -4.58 15.12 -6.26
C TYR A 101 -3.83 15.28 -4.92
N PHE A 102 -2.89 16.22 -4.89
CA PHE A 102 -2.14 16.58 -3.68
C PHE A 102 -2.43 18.03 -3.29
N GLU A 103 -2.61 18.31 -1.99
CA GLU A 103 -2.79 19.67 -1.47
C GLU A 103 -1.45 20.40 -1.33
N VAL A 104 -0.74 20.53 -2.44
CA VAL A 104 0.54 21.24 -2.56
C VAL A 104 0.45 22.16 -3.77
N ALA A 105 0.97 23.38 -3.64
CA ALA A 105 0.94 24.31 -4.76
C ALA A 105 1.95 23.86 -5.85
N PRO A 106 1.65 24.08 -7.15
CA PRO A 106 2.55 23.65 -8.24
C PRO A 106 3.94 24.29 -8.20
N ASP A 107 4.09 25.44 -7.57
CA ASP A 107 5.37 26.12 -7.36
C ASP A 107 6.17 25.57 -6.17
N GLU A 108 5.54 24.74 -5.33
CA GLU A 108 6.17 24.05 -4.20
C GLU A 108 6.60 22.62 -4.55
N THR A 109 6.23 22.10 -5.73
CA THR A 109 6.72 20.79 -6.20
C THR A 109 8.18 20.88 -6.66
N PRO A 110 9.02 19.87 -6.35
CA PRO A 110 10.39 19.81 -6.86
C PRO A 110 10.42 19.91 -8.39
N GLU A 111 11.41 20.63 -8.94
CA GLU A 111 11.54 20.82 -10.40
C GLU A 111 11.70 19.49 -11.17
N ASP A 112 12.24 18.45 -10.51
CA ASP A 112 12.47 17.12 -11.08
C ASP A 112 11.29 16.13 -10.83
N ASP A 113 10.11 16.61 -10.43
CA ASP A 113 8.95 15.77 -10.15
C ASP A 113 8.08 15.51 -11.38
N ASP A 114 8.41 14.45 -12.11
CA ASP A 114 7.65 14.01 -13.30
C ASP A 114 6.34 13.26 -12.97
N PHE A 115 6.06 12.98 -11.68
CA PHE A 115 4.90 12.18 -11.27
C PHE A 115 3.69 13.02 -10.90
N ARG A 116 3.91 14.23 -10.36
CA ARG A 116 2.85 15.13 -9.88
C ARG A 116 2.69 16.31 -10.82
N LEU A 117 1.80 16.17 -11.78
CA LEU A 117 1.59 17.17 -12.83
C LEU A 117 0.21 17.82 -12.72
N GLN A 118 0.10 19.07 -13.13
CA GLN A 118 -1.20 19.70 -13.34
C GLN A 118 -1.89 19.09 -14.57
N GLY A 119 -3.22 18.93 -14.50
CA GLY A 119 -3.98 18.41 -15.64
C GLY A 119 -5.47 18.32 -15.38
N TYR A 120 -6.16 17.50 -16.17
CA TYR A 120 -7.59 17.26 -16.00
C TYR A 120 -7.85 16.45 -14.74
N SER A 121 -8.40 17.08 -13.70
CA SER A 121 -8.75 16.45 -12.43
C SER A 121 -10.21 16.00 -12.44
N LYS A 122 -10.46 14.70 -12.21
CA LYS A 122 -11.82 14.16 -12.06
C LYS A 122 -12.54 14.75 -10.83
N ASP A 123 -11.77 15.21 -9.84
CA ASP A 123 -12.24 15.87 -8.61
C ASP A 123 -12.44 17.38 -8.76
N LYS A 124 -12.33 17.91 -9.99
CA LYS A 124 -12.51 19.33 -10.32
C LYS A 124 -11.54 20.27 -9.58
N ARG A 125 -10.33 19.80 -9.30
CA ARG A 125 -9.23 20.58 -8.72
C ARG A 125 -8.06 20.75 -9.71
N PRO A 126 -8.26 21.50 -10.82
CA PRO A 126 -7.19 21.73 -11.81
C PRO A 126 -6.08 22.64 -11.27
N ASP A 127 -6.32 23.30 -10.14
CA ASP A 127 -5.36 24.15 -9.44
C ASP A 127 -4.24 23.36 -8.76
N LEU A 128 -4.49 22.08 -8.45
CA LEU A 128 -3.56 21.21 -7.73
C LEU A 128 -2.83 20.24 -8.66
N VAL A 129 -1.64 19.83 -8.25
CA VAL A 129 -0.90 18.74 -8.90
C VAL A 129 -1.56 17.39 -8.61
N GLN A 130 -1.51 16.48 -9.58
CA GLN A 130 -2.15 15.17 -9.49
C GLN A 130 -1.33 14.07 -10.14
N THR A 131 -1.69 12.83 -9.81
CA THR A 131 -1.20 11.61 -10.45
C THR A 131 -2.38 10.79 -10.94
N VAL A 132 -2.26 10.20 -12.13
CA VAL A 132 -3.24 9.28 -12.70
C VAL A 132 -2.71 7.85 -12.56
N ILE A 133 -3.49 7.01 -11.92
CA ILE A 133 -3.22 5.59 -11.71
C ILE A 133 -4.10 4.81 -12.69
N GLY A 134 -3.46 4.07 -13.59
CA GLY A 134 -4.12 3.11 -14.47
C GLY A 134 -4.18 1.74 -13.80
N LEU A 135 -5.37 1.20 -13.61
CA LEU A 135 -5.58 -0.17 -13.16
C LEU A 135 -5.99 -1.01 -14.36
N ALA A 136 -5.19 -2.01 -14.71
CA ALA A 136 -5.51 -2.98 -15.74
C ALA A 136 -5.80 -4.34 -15.08
N VAL A 137 -7.03 -4.84 -15.24
CA VAL A 137 -7.46 -6.14 -14.72
C VAL A 137 -7.74 -7.05 -15.89
N TYR A 138 -7.15 -8.24 -15.87
CA TYR A 138 -7.44 -9.30 -16.82
C TYR A 138 -8.51 -10.23 -16.23
N THR A 139 -9.40 -10.75 -17.07
CA THR A 139 -10.36 -11.80 -16.71
C THR A 139 -10.13 -13.00 -17.61
#